data_AF-Q5SRH9-F1
#
_entry.id   AF-Q5SRH9-F1
#
_cell.length_a   1.000
_cell.length_b   1.000
_cell.length_c   1.000
_cell.angle_alpha   90.00
_cell.angle_beta   90.00
_cell.angle_gamma   90.00
#
_symmetry.space_group_name_H-M   'P 1'
#
loop_
_entity.id
_entity.type
_entity.pdbx_description
1 polymer ?
#
loop_
_entity_poly.entity_id
_entity_poly.type
_entity_poly.pdbx_seq_one_letter_code
_entity_poly.pdbx_strand_id
1 'polypeptide(L)'
;MGQKGHKDSLYPCGGTPESSLHEALDQCMTALDLFLTNQFSEALSYLKPRTKESMYHSLTYATILEMQAMMTFDPQDILLAGNMMKEAQMLCQRHRRKSSVTDSFSSLVNRPTLGQFTEEEIHAEVCYAECLLQRAALTFLQGSSHGGAVRPRALHDPSHACSCPPGPGRQHLFLLQDENMVSFIKGGIKVRNSYQTYKELDSLVQSSQYCKGENHPHFEGGVKLGVGAFNLTLSMLPTRILRLLEFVGFSGNKDYGLLQLEEGASGHSFRSVLCVMLLLCYHTFLTFVLGTGNVNIEEAEKLLKPYLNRYPKGAIFLFFAGRIEVIKGNIDAAIRRFEECCEAQQHWKQFHHMCYWELMWCFTYKGQWKMSYFYADLLSKENCWSKATYIYMKAAYLSMFGKEDHKPFGDDEVELFRAVPGLKLKIAGKSLPTEKFAIRKSRRYFSSNPISLPVPALEMMYIWNGYAVIGKQPKLTDGILEIITKAEEMLEKGPENEYSVDDECLVKLLKGLCLKYLGRVQEAEENFRSISANEKKIKYDHYLIPNALLELALLLMEQDRNEEAIKLLESAKQNYKNYSMESRTHFRIQAATLQAKSSLENSSRSMVSSVSL
;
A
#
# COMPACT_ATOMS: atom_id res chain seq x y z
N MET A 1 -16.36 34.38 73.40
CA MET A 1 -16.34 35.38 72.31
C MET A 1 -15.20 35.01 71.37
N GLY A 2 -15.48 34.77 70.08
CA GLY A 2 -14.46 34.50 69.08
C GLY A 2 -14.89 33.53 67.98
N GLN A 3 -15.91 33.90 67.18
CA GLN A 3 -16.10 33.35 65.84
C GLN A 3 -15.08 33.99 64.89
N LYS A 4 -14.49 33.18 63.99
CA LYS A 4 -13.89 33.46 62.65
C LYS A 4 -12.70 32.51 62.44
N GLY A 5 -12.57 31.72 61.39
CA GLY A 5 -13.44 31.41 60.27
C GLY A 5 -12.84 30.21 59.54
N HIS A 6 -13.65 29.19 59.27
CA HIS A 6 -13.28 28.10 58.38
C HIS A 6 -13.52 28.57 56.94
N LYS A 7 -12.44 28.71 56.17
CA LYS A 7 -12.51 28.85 54.71
C LYS A 7 -12.87 27.48 54.15
N ASP A 8 -14.14 27.27 53.86
CA ASP A 8 -14.59 26.15 53.05
C ASP A 8 -14.02 26.30 51.63
N SER A 9 -13.21 25.32 51.25
CA SER A 9 -12.62 25.20 49.93
C SER A 9 -13.71 24.93 48.89
N LEU A 10 -13.98 25.94 48.07
CA LEU A 10 -14.86 25.94 46.90
C LEU A 10 -14.30 25.09 45.74
N TYR A 11 -14.07 23.79 45.95
CA TYR A 11 -13.92 22.84 44.85
C TYR A 11 -14.44 21.46 45.28
N PRO A 12 -15.72 21.15 45.05
CA PRO A 12 -16.13 19.76 44.98
C PRO A 12 -15.47 19.17 43.73
N CYS A 13 -14.66 18.12 43.91
CA CYS A 13 -14.31 17.21 42.82
C CYS A 13 -15.60 16.53 42.33
N GLY A 14 -16.37 17.25 41.51
CA GLY A 14 -17.44 16.68 40.73
C GLY A 14 -16.80 15.73 39.73
N GLY A 15 -16.97 14.43 39.95
CA GLY A 15 -16.83 13.48 38.87
C GLY A 15 -17.78 13.94 37.77
N THR A 16 -17.24 14.27 36.59
CA THR A 16 -18.07 14.41 35.40
C THR A 16 -18.86 13.12 35.27
N PRO A 17 -20.21 13.18 35.20
CA PRO A 17 -21.00 11.97 34.99
C PRO A 17 -20.44 11.23 33.77
N GLU A 18 -20.29 9.90 33.88
CA GLU A 18 -19.89 9.06 32.74
C GLU A 18 -20.81 9.43 31.56
N SER A 19 -20.24 10.00 30.48
CA SER A 19 -21.05 10.37 29.33
C SER A 19 -21.64 9.10 28.72
N SER A 20 -22.84 9.21 28.15
CA SER A 20 -23.40 8.12 27.36
C SER A 20 -22.49 7.77 26.17
N LEU A 21 -22.62 6.53 25.67
CA LEU A 21 -22.02 6.08 24.42
C LEU A 21 -22.35 7.02 23.25
N HIS A 22 -23.59 7.51 23.21
CA HIS A 22 -24.08 8.44 22.19
C HIS A 22 -23.28 9.76 22.19
N GLU A 23 -23.15 10.40 23.35
CA GLU A 23 -22.38 11.64 23.47
C GLU A 23 -20.91 11.44 23.08
N ALA A 24 -20.33 10.28 23.45
CA ALA A 24 -18.97 9.96 23.07
C ALA A 24 -18.77 9.83 21.55
N LEU A 25 -19.75 9.26 20.85
CA LEU A 25 -19.75 9.13 19.40
C LEU A 25 -19.88 10.48 18.70
N ASP A 26 -20.79 11.35 19.15
CA ASP A 26 -20.97 12.69 18.59
C ASP A 26 -19.71 13.57 18.74
N GLN A 27 -19.06 13.48 19.91
CA GLN A 27 -17.77 14.13 20.14
C GLN A 27 -16.69 13.61 19.19
N CYS A 28 -16.63 12.29 18.96
CA CYS A 28 -15.67 11.71 18.02
C CYS A 28 -15.97 12.10 16.55
N MET A 29 -17.24 12.23 16.17
CA MET A 29 -17.64 12.73 14.84
C MET A 29 -17.20 14.19 14.66
N THR A 30 -17.35 15.03 15.70
CA THR A 30 -16.88 16.42 15.68
C THR A 30 -15.37 16.50 15.50
N ALA A 31 -14.61 15.69 16.25
CA ALA A 31 -13.16 15.62 16.10
C ALA A 31 -12.74 15.11 14.71
N LEU A 32 -13.49 14.18 14.13
CA LEU A 32 -13.26 13.71 12.78
C LEU A 32 -13.48 14.82 11.75
N ASP A 33 -14.52 15.66 11.90
CA ASP A 33 -14.73 16.81 11.02
C ASP A 33 -13.59 17.84 11.12
N LEU A 34 -13.05 18.08 12.32
CA LEU A 34 -11.83 18.89 12.49
C LEU A 34 -10.63 18.27 11.75
N PHE A 35 -10.43 16.96 11.89
CA PHE A 35 -9.37 16.23 11.20
C PHE A 35 -9.50 16.33 9.67
N LEU A 36 -10.70 16.11 9.14
CA LEU A 36 -10.99 16.15 7.70
C LEU A 36 -10.93 17.57 7.10
N THR A 37 -10.96 18.61 7.93
CA THR A 37 -10.74 20.02 7.56
C THR A 37 -9.29 20.49 7.80
N ASN A 38 -8.36 19.56 7.99
CA ASN A 38 -6.93 19.80 8.27
C ASN A 38 -6.62 20.45 9.63
N GLN A 39 -7.57 20.50 10.56
CA GLN A 39 -7.37 21.01 11.92
C GLN A 39 -6.84 19.89 12.83
N PHE A 40 -5.73 19.26 12.43
CA PHE A 40 -5.23 18.03 13.03
C PHE A 40 -4.89 18.16 14.52
N SER A 41 -4.19 19.23 14.89
CA SER A 41 -3.84 19.51 16.29
C SER A 41 -5.07 19.74 17.15
N GLU A 42 -6.07 20.43 16.61
CA GLU A 42 -7.33 20.69 17.31
C GLU A 42 -8.11 19.40 17.50
N ALA A 43 -8.26 18.58 16.46
CA ALA A 43 -8.90 17.27 16.54
C ALA A 43 -8.27 16.37 17.63
N LEU A 44 -6.93 16.28 17.65
CA LEU A 44 -6.21 15.52 18.67
C LEU A 44 -6.40 16.13 20.07
N SER A 45 -6.35 17.47 20.20
CA SER A 45 -6.55 18.16 21.47
C SER A 45 -7.96 17.97 22.02
N TYR A 46 -8.96 17.93 21.14
CA TYR A 46 -10.37 17.73 21.46
C TYR A 46 -10.63 16.31 21.99
N LEU A 47 -10.00 15.31 21.38
CA LEU A 47 -10.14 13.90 21.78
C LEU A 47 -9.40 13.56 23.08
N LYS A 48 -8.23 14.19 23.29
CA LYS A 48 -7.26 13.83 24.33
C LYS A 48 -7.84 13.69 25.75
N PRO A 49 -8.71 14.59 26.25
CA PRO A 49 -9.20 14.54 27.63
C PRO A 49 -9.92 13.24 27.98
N ARG A 50 -10.58 12.60 27.01
CA ARG A 50 -11.43 11.42 27.22
C ARG A 50 -10.80 10.11 26.75
N THR A 51 -9.56 10.13 26.28
CA THR A 51 -8.83 8.94 25.79
C THR A 51 -8.66 7.84 26.83
N LYS A 52 -8.79 8.13 28.13
CA LYS A 52 -8.65 7.15 29.21
C LYS A 52 -9.98 6.55 29.68
N GLU A 53 -11.10 7.10 29.24
CA GLU A 53 -12.44 6.80 29.75
C GLU A 53 -13.38 6.29 28.65
N SER A 54 -13.26 6.82 27.43
CA SER A 54 -14.12 6.46 26.31
C SER A 54 -13.37 5.61 25.28
N MET A 55 -13.89 4.42 24.99
CA MET A 55 -13.34 3.51 23.98
C MET A 55 -13.22 4.16 22.60
N TYR A 56 -14.21 4.98 22.22
CA TYR A 56 -14.23 5.67 20.94
C TYR A 56 -13.21 6.81 20.88
N HIS A 57 -13.13 7.67 21.92
CA HIS A 57 -12.12 8.72 21.95
C HIS A 57 -10.70 8.14 21.87
N SER A 58 -10.44 7.06 22.62
CA SER A 58 -9.15 6.42 22.61
C SER A 58 -8.81 5.80 21.26
N LEU A 59 -9.77 5.10 20.64
CA LEU A 59 -9.60 4.49 19.32
C LEU A 59 -9.41 5.56 18.24
N THR A 60 -10.27 6.57 18.18
CA THR A 60 -10.18 7.66 17.19
C THR A 60 -8.85 8.38 17.28
N TYR A 61 -8.40 8.73 18.50
CA TYR A 61 -7.10 9.36 18.72
C TYR A 61 -5.96 8.46 18.22
N ALA A 62 -6.01 7.17 18.54
CA ALA A 62 -5.00 6.20 18.10
C ALA A 62 -5.00 5.98 16.57
N THR A 63 -6.17 5.92 15.93
CA THR A 63 -6.33 5.77 14.48
C THR A 63 -5.76 6.99 13.73
N ILE A 64 -6.00 8.22 14.23
CA ILE A 64 -5.43 9.45 13.62
C ILE A 64 -3.90 9.39 13.67
N LEU A 65 -3.31 9.00 14.80
CA LEU A 65 -1.87 8.85 14.94
C LEU A 65 -1.30 7.71 14.07
N GLU A 66 -2.04 6.61 13.91
CA GLU A 66 -1.65 5.54 13.00
C GLU A 66 -1.61 6.02 11.54
N MET A 67 -2.60 6.80 11.10
CA MET A 67 -2.57 7.41 9.76
C MET A 67 -1.31 8.25 9.57
N GLN A 68 -0.96 9.09 10.55
CA GLN A 68 0.27 9.88 10.51
C GLN A 68 1.52 9.00 10.37
N ALA A 69 1.61 7.95 11.19
CA ALA A 69 2.71 6.99 11.19
C ALA A 69 2.85 6.25 9.85
N MET A 70 1.74 5.82 9.26
CA MET A 70 1.73 5.06 7.99
C MET A 70 2.10 5.92 6.77
N MET A 71 1.84 7.23 6.79
CA MET A 71 2.17 8.11 5.65
C MET A 71 3.67 8.41 5.51
N THR A 72 4.45 8.36 6.59
CA THR A 72 5.89 8.70 6.57
C THR A 72 6.83 7.58 7.00
N PHE A 73 6.29 6.56 7.66
CA PHE A 73 7.07 5.50 8.30
C PHE A 73 8.08 6.07 9.33
N ASP A 74 7.76 7.21 9.93
CA ASP A 74 8.60 7.82 10.97
C ASP A 74 8.59 6.92 12.23
N PRO A 75 9.76 6.46 12.72
CA PRO A 75 9.83 5.57 13.88
C PRO A 75 9.18 6.15 15.14
N GLN A 76 9.24 7.46 15.35
CA GLN A 76 8.64 8.13 16.49
C GLN A 76 7.12 8.14 16.38
N ASP A 77 6.59 8.46 15.20
CA ASP A 77 5.13 8.41 14.94
C ASP A 77 4.61 6.97 15.06
N ILE A 78 5.32 5.98 14.51
CA ILE A 78 4.97 4.55 14.64
C ILE A 78 4.98 4.09 16.11
N LEU A 79 5.96 4.53 16.90
CA LEU A 79 6.04 4.21 18.32
C LEU A 79 4.87 4.83 19.09
N LEU A 80 4.59 6.11 18.85
CA LEU A 80 3.50 6.85 19.48
C LEU A 80 2.14 6.23 19.16
N ALA A 81 1.85 5.97 17.88
CA ALA A 81 0.64 5.30 17.43
C ALA A 81 0.51 3.90 18.07
N GLY A 82 1.60 3.13 18.12
CA GLY A 82 1.62 1.80 18.73
C GLY A 82 1.31 1.80 20.23
N ASN A 83 1.80 2.80 20.96
CA ASN A 83 1.52 2.99 22.38
C ASN A 83 0.06 3.39 22.62
N MET A 84 -0.43 4.40 21.89
CA MET A 84 -1.82 4.86 22.01
C MET A 84 -2.82 3.76 21.62
N MET A 85 -2.51 2.98 20.59
CA MET A 85 -3.36 1.86 20.18
C MET A 85 -3.37 0.72 21.21
N LYS A 86 -2.26 0.51 21.93
CA LYS A 86 -2.20 -0.44 23.06
C LYS A 86 -3.09 0.04 24.21
N GLU A 87 -3.09 1.33 24.53
CA GLU A 87 -3.96 1.92 25.54
C GLU A 87 -5.44 1.79 25.15
N ALA A 88 -5.79 2.13 23.90
CA ALA A 88 -7.12 1.96 23.35
C ALA A 88 -7.60 0.50 23.45
N GLN A 89 -6.75 -0.45 23.07
CA GLN A 89 -7.08 -1.88 23.20
C GLN A 89 -7.37 -2.28 24.65
N MET A 90 -6.53 -1.84 25.60
CA MET A 90 -6.72 -2.15 27.02
C MET A 90 -8.00 -1.55 27.57
N LEU A 91 -8.37 -0.34 27.14
CA LEU A 91 -9.63 0.30 27.51
C LEU A 91 -10.82 -0.48 26.94
N CYS A 92 -10.82 -0.79 25.64
CA CYS A 92 -11.88 -1.59 25.01
C CYS A 92 -12.08 -2.92 25.75
N GLN A 93 -10.98 -3.60 26.12
CA GLN A 93 -11.04 -4.87 26.85
C GLN A 93 -11.76 -4.78 28.22
N ARG A 94 -11.81 -3.61 28.87
CA ARG A 94 -12.56 -3.42 30.13
C ARG A 94 -14.06 -3.33 29.92
N HIS A 95 -14.50 -2.80 28.77
CA HIS A 95 -15.90 -2.67 28.40
C HIS A 95 -16.45 -3.91 27.69
N ARG A 96 -15.59 -4.81 27.22
CA ARG A 96 -16.00 -6.11 26.67
C ARG A 96 -16.66 -6.97 27.76
N ARG A 97 -17.59 -7.83 27.33
CA ARG A 97 -18.23 -8.81 28.20
C ARG A 97 -17.17 -9.68 28.91
N LYS A 98 -17.23 -9.74 30.24
CA LYS A 98 -16.37 -10.64 31.02
C LYS A 98 -16.95 -12.05 30.96
N SER A 99 -16.21 -12.99 30.41
CA SER A 99 -16.56 -14.41 30.51
C SER A 99 -16.43 -14.82 31.99
N SER A 100 -17.53 -15.15 32.66
CA SER A 100 -17.43 -15.85 33.95
C SER A 100 -16.88 -17.25 33.71
N VAL A 101 -16.09 -17.78 34.65
CA VAL A 101 -15.56 -19.16 34.61
C VAL A 101 -16.71 -20.18 34.42
N THR A 102 -17.93 -19.85 34.84
CA THR A 102 -19.14 -20.66 34.66
C THR A 102 -19.65 -20.70 33.21
N ASP A 103 -19.43 -19.66 32.41
CA ASP A 103 -19.86 -19.61 31.01
C ASP A 103 -18.97 -20.47 30.10
N SER A 104 -17.72 -20.72 30.51
CA SER A 104 -16.82 -21.61 29.76
C SER A 104 -17.31 -23.06 29.74
N PHE A 105 -17.93 -23.53 30.82
CA PHE A 105 -18.45 -24.90 30.89
C PHE A 105 -19.78 -25.08 30.13
N SER A 106 -20.64 -24.06 30.07
CA SER A 106 -21.87 -24.10 29.26
C SER A 106 -21.61 -23.86 27.76
N SER A 107 -20.54 -23.14 27.41
CA SER A 107 -20.18 -22.83 26.01
C SER A 107 -19.76 -24.04 25.15
N LEU A 108 -19.32 -25.14 25.77
CA LEU A 108 -18.99 -26.37 25.04
C LEU A 108 -20.21 -27.13 24.53
N VAL A 109 -21.39 -26.90 25.14
CA VAL A 109 -22.64 -27.59 24.79
C VAL A 109 -23.63 -26.63 24.12
N ASN A 110 -23.65 -25.37 24.53
CA ASN A 110 -24.44 -24.29 23.91
C ASN A 110 -23.54 -23.07 23.76
N ARG A 111 -23.06 -22.80 22.54
CA ARG A 111 -22.44 -21.51 22.19
C ARG A 111 -23.34 -20.40 22.76
N PRO A 112 -22.85 -19.48 23.60
CA PRO A 112 -23.69 -18.43 24.17
C PRO A 112 -24.31 -17.67 23.01
N THR A 113 -25.63 -17.76 22.89
CA THR A 113 -26.41 -16.99 21.92
C THR A 113 -26.05 -15.53 22.12
N LEU A 114 -25.54 -14.88 21.08
CA LEU A 114 -25.15 -13.46 21.08
C LEU A 114 -26.32 -12.50 21.42
N GLY A 115 -27.54 -12.98 21.65
CA GLY A 115 -28.71 -12.18 22.03
C GLY A 115 -28.68 -11.58 23.45
N GLN A 116 -27.55 -11.53 24.16
CA GLN A 116 -27.44 -10.98 25.52
C GLN A 116 -26.33 -9.91 25.69
N PHE A 117 -25.79 -9.35 24.61
CA PHE A 117 -24.85 -8.24 24.74
C PHE A 117 -25.61 -6.93 24.99
N THR A 118 -25.10 -6.12 25.90
CA THR A 118 -25.46 -4.70 25.95
C THR A 118 -24.90 -3.98 24.72
N GLU A 119 -25.47 -2.81 24.40
CA GLU A 119 -24.98 -1.99 23.29
C GLU A 119 -23.51 -1.60 23.49
N GLU A 120 -23.12 -1.21 24.70
CA GLU A 120 -21.72 -0.88 25.01
C GLU A 120 -20.77 -2.06 24.81
N GLU A 121 -21.18 -3.28 25.16
CA GLU A 121 -20.35 -4.48 24.99
C GLU A 121 -20.15 -4.83 23.51
N ILE A 122 -21.17 -4.74 22.64
CA ILE A 122 -20.97 -5.00 21.19
C ILE A 122 -20.07 -3.94 20.54
N HIS A 123 -20.20 -2.68 20.99
CA HIS A 123 -19.32 -1.60 20.55
C HIS A 123 -17.88 -1.82 21.04
N ALA A 124 -17.68 -2.35 22.23
CA ALA A 124 -16.37 -2.70 22.75
C ALA A 124 -15.73 -3.87 21.98
N GLU A 125 -16.51 -4.87 21.56
CA GLU A 125 -16.02 -5.98 20.72
C GLU A 125 -15.48 -5.48 19.37
N VAL A 126 -16.24 -4.62 18.67
CA VAL A 126 -15.80 -4.08 17.37
C VAL A 126 -14.59 -3.16 17.52
N CYS A 127 -14.55 -2.28 18.54
CA CYS A 127 -13.41 -1.40 18.77
C CYS A 127 -12.15 -2.19 19.17
N TYR A 128 -12.31 -3.27 19.93
CA TYR A 128 -11.21 -4.16 20.28
C TYR A 128 -10.66 -4.91 19.06
N ALA A 129 -11.54 -5.42 18.19
CA ALA A 129 -11.14 -6.09 16.95
C ALA A 129 -10.36 -5.13 16.02
N GLU A 130 -10.80 -3.87 15.94
CA GLU A 130 -10.12 -2.81 15.18
C GLU A 130 -8.74 -2.50 15.76
N CYS A 131 -8.65 -2.30 17.09
CA CYS A 131 -7.37 -2.11 17.77
C CYS A 131 -6.40 -3.27 17.47
N LEU A 132 -6.87 -4.52 17.48
CA LEU A 132 -6.03 -5.67 17.15
C LEU A 132 -5.47 -5.60 15.72
N LEU A 133 -6.31 -5.23 14.75
CA LEU A 133 -5.92 -5.12 13.34
C LEU A 133 -4.87 -4.02 13.14
N GLN A 134 -5.15 -2.83 13.64
CA GLN A 134 -4.27 -1.66 13.54
C GLN A 134 -2.94 -1.88 14.29
N ARG A 135 -2.99 -2.48 15.49
CA ARG A 135 -1.76 -2.88 16.20
C ARG A 135 -0.96 -3.92 15.44
N ALA A 136 -1.61 -4.83 14.71
CA ALA A 136 -0.88 -5.78 13.89
C ALA A 136 -0.12 -5.07 12.77
N ALA A 137 -0.78 -4.14 12.07
CA ALA A 137 -0.14 -3.29 11.05
C ALA A 137 1.08 -2.56 11.62
N LEU A 138 0.90 -1.83 12.73
CA LEU A 138 2.00 -1.13 13.42
C LEU A 138 3.11 -2.07 13.91
N THR A 139 2.78 -3.27 14.40
CA THR A 139 3.79 -4.25 14.84
C THR A 139 4.68 -4.70 13.68
N PHE A 140 4.10 -4.91 12.49
CA PHE A 140 4.87 -5.24 11.29
C PHE A 140 5.79 -4.09 10.87
N LEU A 141 5.41 -2.83 11.14
CA LEU A 141 6.24 -1.65 10.90
C LEU A 141 7.32 -1.45 11.98
N GLN A 142 7.04 -1.70 13.26
CA GLN A 142 7.96 -1.50 14.39
C GLN A 142 9.16 -2.46 14.37
N GLY A 143 8.96 -3.72 13.97
CA GLY A 143 10.06 -4.68 13.81
C GLY A 143 11.11 -4.19 12.79
N SER A 144 10.71 -3.30 11.90
CA SER A 144 11.58 -2.67 10.89
C SER A 144 12.52 -1.61 11.46
N SER A 145 12.04 -0.83 12.44
CA SER A 145 12.71 0.39 12.93
C SER A 145 13.86 0.10 13.90
N HIS A 146 13.80 -1.02 14.62
CA HIS A 146 14.85 -1.43 15.56
C HIS A 146 16.08 -2.02 14.85
N GLY A 147 15.96 -2.34 13.56
CA GLY A 147 17.07 -2.69 12.68
C GLY A 147 17.87 -1.45 12.28
N GLY A 148 18.40 -0.71 13.25
CA GLY A 148 19.44 0.29 13.02
C GLY A 148 20.52 -0.34 12.15
N ALA A 149 20.96 0.39 11.13
CA ALA A 149 21.99 -0.02 10.19
C ALA A 149 23.11 -0.75 10.94
N VAL A 150 23.10 -2.08 10.89
CA VAL A 150 24.26 -2.87 11.23
C VAL A 150 25.26 -2.44 10.17
N ARG A 151 26.13 -1.49 10.53
CA ARG A 151 27.34 -1.17 9.77
C ARG A 151 27.90 -2.54 9.38
N PRO A 152 28.12 -2.83 8.09
CA PRO A 152 28.73 -4.09 7.71
C PRO A 152 29.99 -4.17 8.54
N ARG A 153 30.06 -5.17 9.43
CA ARG A 153 31.28 -5.46 10.19
C ARG A 153 32.34 -5.57 9.11
N ALA A 154 33.27 -4.60 9.11
CA ALA A 154 34.40 -4.64 8.20
C ALA A 154 34.94 -6.06 8.24
N LEU A 155 35.13 -6.66 7.06
CA LEU A 155 35.76 -7.95 6.86
C LEU A 155 37.14 -7.92 7.53
N HIS A 156 37.19 -8.17 8.84
CA HIS A 156 38.41 -8.43 9.57
C HIS A 156 38.69 -9.92 9.42
N ASP A 157 39.64 -10.19 8.52
CA ASP A 157 40.67 -11.23 8.51
C ASP A 157 40.25 -12.67 8.95
N PRO A 158 40.28 -13.69 8.06
CA PRO A 158 39.77 -15.04 8.33
C PRO A 158 40.64 -15.93 9.24
N SER A 159 41.64 -15.41 9.98
CA SER A 159 42.60 -16.28 10.69
C SER A 159 42.15 -16.84 12.04
N HIS A 160 40.96 -16.49 12.57
CA HIS A 160 40.47 -17.08 13.84
C HIS A 160 38.96 -17.38 13.83
N ALA A 161 38.57 -18.55 13.33
CA ALA A 161 37.30 -19.19 13.69
C ALA A 161 37.48 -20.72 13.78
N CYS A 162 38.06 -21.17 14.89
CA CYS A 162 38.07 -22.57 15.29
C CYS A 162 36.65 -23.09 15.58
N SER A 163 36.28 -24.15 14.87
CA SER A 163 35.66 -25.40 15.35
C SER A 163 34.72 -25.36 16.57
N CYS A 164 33.42 -25.49 16.32
CA CYS A 164 32.50 -26.41 17.02
C CYS A 164 31.24 -26.63 16.17
N PRO A 165 30.86 -27.89 15.81
CA PRO A 165 29.65 -28.15 15.02
C PRO A 165 28.38 -27.96 15.87
N PRO A 166 27.32 -27.31 15.36
CA PRO A 166 26.10 -27.10 16.14
C PRO A 166 25.24 -28.37 16.19
N GLY A 167 24.97 -28.86 17.39
CA GLY A 167 23.99 -29.93 17.63
C GLY A 167 22.54 -29.50 17.30
N PRO A 168 21.66 -30.47 16.98
CA PRO A 168 20.34 -30.21 16.40
C PRO A 168 19.35 -29.42 17.29
N GLY A 169 19.64 -29.26 18.59
CA GLY A 169 18.79 -28.51 19.52
C GLY A 169 18.92 -26.98 19.46
N ARG A 170 20.03 -26.42 18.93
CA ARG A 170 20.23 -24.96 18.90
C ARG A 170 19.48 -24.24 17.78
N GLN A 171 19.20 -24.91 16.65
CA GLN A 171 18.49 -24.27 15.53
C GLN A 171 17.05 -23.86 15.87
N HIS A 172 16.36 -24.62 16.73
CA HIS A 172 15.01 -24.25 17.18
C HIS A 172 15.00 -23.09 18.18
N LEU A 173 16.03 -22.96 19.04
CA LEU A 173 16.12 -21.85 19.98
C LEU A 173 16.50 -20.53 19.30
N PHE A 174 17.29 -20.58 18.21
CA PHE A 174 17.65 -19.39 17.42
C PHE A 174 16.46 -18.71 16.74
N LEU A 175 15.40 -19.46 16.37
CA LEU A 175 14.20 -18.88 15.73
C LEU A 175 13.44 -17.90 16.64
N LEU A 176 13.48 -18.11 17.96
CA LEU A 176 12.79 -17.24 18.93
C LEU A 176 13.66 -16.08 19.44
N GLN A 177 14.95 -16.05 19.12
CA GLN A 177 15.84 -14.94 19.49
C GLN A 177 15.79 -13.77 18.50
N ASP A 178 15.30 -13.98 17.27
CA ASP A 178 15.13 -12.89 16.31
C ASP A 178 13.87 -12.08 16.65
N GLU A 179 14.06 -10.85 17.13
CA GLU A 179 12.97 -9.92 17.47
C GLU A 179 11.99 -9.72 16.31
N ASN A 180 12.44 -9.87 15.06
CA ASN A 180 11.58 -9.81 13.88
C ASN A 180 10.59 -10.98 13.82
N MET A 181 11.05 -12.19 14.15
CA MET A 181 10.20 -13.39 14.14
C MET A 181 9.15 -13.31 15.25
N VAL A 182 9.56 -12.88 16.45
CA VAL A 182 8.65 -12.68 17.57
C VAL A 182 7.58 -11.63 17.23
N SER A 183 7.97 -10.52 16.63
CA SER A 183 7.05 -9.46 16.18
C SER A 183 6.10 -9.97 15.09
N PHE A 184 6.59 -10.77 14.16
CA PHE A 184 5.79 -11.39 13.10
C PHE A 184 4.72 -12.34 13.67
N ILE A 185 5.10 -13.23 14.60
CA ILE A 185 4.16 -14.15 15.26
C ILE A 185 3.12 -13.35 16.07
N LYS A 186 3.57 -12.37 16.85
CA LYS A 186 2.68 -11.48 17.63
C LYS A 186 1.72 -10.69 16.75
N GLY A 187 2.14 -10.28 15.56
CA GLY A 187 1.31 -9.64 14.55
C GLY A 187 0.28 -10.63 14.01
N GLY A 188 0.71 -11.80 13.56
CA GLY A 188 -0.18 -12.85 13.02
C GLY A 188 -1.28 -13.30 13.99
N ILE A 189 -0.97 -13.45 15.28
CA ILE A 189 -1.98 -13.77 16.30
C ILE A 189 -3.04 -12.67 16.42
N LYS A 190 -2.65 -11.39 16.38
CA LYS A 190 -3.60 -10.26 16.43
C LYS A 190 -4.50 -10.22 15.21
N VAL A 191 -3.94 -10.42 14.02
CA VAL A 191 -4.70 -10.50 12.76
C VAL A 191 -5.74 -11.62 12.84
N ARG A 192 -5.34 -12.81 13.32
CA ARG A 192 -6.26 -13.95 13.49
C ARG A 192 -7.39 -13.64 14.47
N ASN A 193 -7.07 -13.09 15.63
CA ASN A 193 -8.08 -12.79 16.64
C ASN A 193 -9.07 -11.73 16.15
N SER A 194 -8.55 -10.66 15.52
CA SER A 194 -9.37 -9.61 14.90
C SER A 194 -10.32 -10.20 13.84
N TYR A 195 -9.79 -11.02 12.93
CA TYR A 195 -10.58 -11.67 11.88
C TYR A 195 -11.71 -12.53 12.44
N GLN A 196 -11.43 -13.35 13.47
CA GLN A 196 -12.47 -14.19 14.08
C GLN A 196 -13.56 -13.34 14.77
N THR A 197 -13.17 -12.29 15.49
CA THR A 197 -14.15 -11.37 16.09
C THR A 197 -15.02 -10.72 15.01
N TYR A 198 -14.45 -10.24 13.90
CA TYR A 198 -15.27 -9.67 12.81
C TYR A 198 -16.23 -10.69 12.19
N LYS A 199 -15.84 -11.96 12.03
CA LYS A 199 -16.76 -13.01 11.56
C LYS A 199 -17.93 -13.25 12.52
N GLU A 200 -17.67 -13.24 13.82
CA GLU A 200 -18.70 -13.40 14.84
C GLU A 200 -19.65 -12.20 14.85
N LEU A 201 -19.11 -10.98 14.75
CA LEU A 201 -19.90 -9.74 14.68
C LEU A 201 -20.73 -9.63 13.39
N ASP A 202 -20.18 -10.05 12.26
CA ASP A 202 -20.91 -10.12 10.98
C ASP A 202 -22.07 -11.12 11.06
N SER A 203 -21.82 -12.29 11.64
CA SER A 203 -22.86 -13.30 11.88
C SER A 203 -23.95 -12.78 12.80
N LEU A 204 -23.60 -11.96 13.81
CA LEU A 204 -24.57 -11.29 14.68
C LEU A 204 -25.43 -10.30 13.89
N VAL A 205 -24.83 -9.39 13.13
CA VAL A 205 -25.57 -8.39 12.33
C VAL A 205 -26.55 -9.05 11.35
N GLN A 206 -26.19 -10.20 10.79
CA GLN A 206 -27.04 -10.97 9.88
C GLN A 206 -28.10 -11.84 10.60
N SER A 207 -28.01 -11.97 11.93
CA SER A 207 -28.94 -12.81 12.70
C SER A 207 -30.28 -12.11 12.96
N SER A 208 -31.36 -12.89 13.03
CA SER A 208 -32.68 -12.39 13.44
C SER A 208 -32.75 -11.97 14.93
N GLN A 209 -31.74 -12.30 15.72
CA GLN A 209 -31.67 -11.97 17.15
C GLN A 209 -31.02 -10.61 17.41
N TYR A 210 -30.45 -9.98 16.39
CA TYR A 210 -29.79 -8.69 16.54
C TYR A 210 -30.82 -7.57 16.66
N CYS A 211 -30.89 -6.99 17.86
CA CYS A 211 -31.69 -5.80 18.13
C CYS A 211 -30.86 -4.54 17.91
N LYS A 212 -31.34 -3.64 17.04
CA LYS A 212 -30.69 -2.36 16.76
C LYS A 212 -30.86 -1.40 17.94
N GLY A 213 -29.77 -1.11 18.63
CA GLY A 213 -29.70 -0.03 19.63
C GLY A 213 -29.72 1.36 18.99
N GLU A 214 -29.66 2.40 19.82
CA GLU A 214 -29.67 3.81 19.39
C GLU A 214 -28.47 4.14 18.48
N ASN A 215 -27.30 3.59 18.79
CA ASN A 215 -26.01 3.85 18.16
C ASN A 215 -25.58 2.75 17.17
N HIS A 216 -26.50 1.85 16.79
CA HIS A 216 -26.25 0.74 15.88
C HIS A 216 -25.55 1.11 14.56
N PRO A 217 -25.74 2.30 13.93
CA PRO A 217 -25.04 2.63 12.68
C PRO A 217 -23.52 2.69 12.86
N HIS A 218 -23.03 3.08 14.05
CA HIS A 218 -21.59 3.14 14.36
C HIS A 218 -20.99 1.76 14.61
N PHE A 219 -21.79 0.83 15.14
CA PHE A 219 -21.42 -0.58 15.29
C PHE A 219 -21.40 -1.27 13.92
N GLU A 220 -22.50 -1.23 13.17
CA GLU A 220 -22.61 -1.85 11.84
C GLU A 220 -21.56 -1.31 10.86
N GLY A 221 -21.33 0.01 10.87
CA GLY A 221 -20.25 0.63 10.07
C GLY A 221 -18.87 0.08 10.41
N GLY A 222 -18.63 -0.32 11.67
CA GLY A 222 -17.38 -0.96 12.08
C GLY A 222 -17.25 -2.41 11.72
N VAL A 223 -18.33 -3.16 11.78
CA VAL A 223 -18.37 -4.53 11.27
C VAL A 223 -18.08 -4.51 9.76
N LYS A 224 -18.77 -3.64 9.02
CA LYS A 224 -18.59 -3.44 7.57
C LYS A 224 -17.16 -3.06 7.20
N LEU A 225 -16.54 -2.12 7.93
CA LEU A 225 -15.13 -1.76 7.75
C LEU A 225 -14.21 -2.97 7.87
N GLY A 226 -14.32 -3.72 8.98
CA GLY A 226 -13.42 -4.84 9.25
C GLY A 226 -13.63 -6.03 8.31
N VAL A 227 -14.88 -6.46 8.16
CA VAL A 227 -15.25 -7.57 7.26
C VAL A 227 -14.85 -7.24 5.82
N GLY A 228 -15.15 -6.02 5.38
CA GLY A 228 -14.79 -5.50 4.07
C GLY A 228 -13.28 -5.49 3.84
N ALA A 229 -12.51 -4.92 4.78
CA ALA A 229 -11.06 -4.87 4.72
C ALA A 229 -10.41 -6.27 4.66
N PHE A 230 -10.86 -7.21 5.51
CA PHE A 230 -10.33 -8.58 5.52
C PHE A 230 -10.63 -9.31 4.23
N ASN A 231 -11.89 -9.31 3.78
CA ASN A 231 -12.30 -10.02 2.58
C ASN A 231 -11.58 -9.49 1.34
N LEU A 232 -11.50 -8.17 1.20
CA LEU A 232 -10.79 -7.53 0.10
C LEU A 232 -9.29 -7.87 0.14
N THR A 233 -8.62 -7.65 1.27
CA THR A 233 -7.17 -7.87 1.41
C THR A 233 -6.79 -9.32 1.15
N LEU A 234 -7.52 -10.28 1.74
CA LEU A 234 -7.27 -11.70 1.56
C LEU A 234 -7.49 -12.14 0.10
N SER A 235 -8.55 -11.62 -0.56
CA SER A 235 -8.84 -11.96 -1.97
C SER A 235 -7.75 -11.49 -2.95
N MET A 236 -6.98 -10.47 -2.57
CA MET A 236 -5.89 -9.95 -3.37
C MET A 236 -4.59 -10.72 -3.20
N LEU A 237 -4.46 -11.64 -2.22
CA LEU A 237 -3.23 -12.39 -2.02
C LEU A 237 -2.98 -13.40 -3.17
N PRO A 238 -1.71 -13.70 -3.50
CA PRO A 238 -1.41 -14.74 -4.49
C PRO A 238 -2.00 -16.07 -4.05
N THR A 239 -2.52 -16.87 -5.00
CA THR A 239 -3.22 -18.14 -4.72
C THR A 239 -2.44 -19.08 -3.79
N ARG A 240 -1.10 -19.09 -3.89
CA ARG A 240 -0.25 -19.92 -3.02
C ARG A 240 -0.29 -19.48 -1.55
N ILE A 241 -0.30 -18.18 -1.29
CA ILE A 241 -0.39 -17.62 0.07
C ILE A 241 -1.82 -17.78 0.58
N LEU A 242 -2.82 -17.49 -0.27
CA LEU A 242 -4.23 -17.63 0.08
C LEU A 242 -4.56 -19.06 0.54
N ARG A 243 -4.16 -20.10 -0.21
CA ARG A 243 -4.40 -21.51 0.17
C ARG A 243 -3.81 -21.89 1.53
N LEU A 244 -2.65 -21.33 1.90
CA LEU A 244 -2.04 -21.57 3.21
C LEU A 244 -2.84 -20.91 4.34
N LEU A 245 -3.42 -19.74 4.07
CA LEU A 245 -4.26 -19.00 5.02
C LEU A 245 -5.66 -19.63 5.14
N GLU A 246 -6.22 -20.16 4.05
CA GLU A 246 -7.48 -20.92 4.03
C GLU A 246 -7.42 -22.16 4.91
N PHE A 247 -6.29 -22.87 4.91
CA PHE A 247 -6.08 -24.02 5.78
C PHE A 247 -6.26 -23.68 7.27
N VAL A 248 -5.92 -22.46 7.69
CA VAL A 248 -6.09 -22.00 9.09
C VAL A 248 -7.37 -21.19 9.32
N GLY A 249 -8.27 -21.14 8.33
CA GLY A 249 -9.62 -20.58 8.42
C GLY A 249 -9.80 -19.16 7.88
N PHE A 250 -8.78 -18.54 7.27
CA PHE A 250 -8.94 -17.26 6.58
C PHE A 250 -9.48 -17.48 5.16
N SER A 251 -10.50 -16.74 4.77
CA SER A 251 -11.02 -16.76 3.42
C SER A 251 -11.31 -15.33 2.99
N GLY A 252 -11.01 -14.99 1.74
CA GLY A 252 -11.29 -13.69 1.18
C GLY A 252 -12.22 -13.79 -0.01
N ASN A 253 -13.36 -13.10 0.03
CA ASN A 253 -14.22 -12.91 -1.12
C ASN A 253 -14.18 -11.44 -1.55
N LYS A 254 -13.64 -11.17 -2.74
CA LYS A 254 -13.46 -9.82 -3.25
C LYS A 254 -14.77 -9.04 -3.33
N ASP A 255 -15.78 -9.62 -3.95
CA ASP A 255 -17.06 -8.94 -4.24
C ASP A 255 -17.81 -8.66 -2.95
N TYR A 256 -17.81 -9.61 -2.01
CA TYR A 256 -18.37 -9.39 -0.68
C TYR A 256 -17.58 -8.33 0.10
N GLY A 257 -16.25 -8.32 -0.01
CA GLY A 257 -15.41 -7.29 0.61
C GLY A 257 -15.72 -5.89 0.11
N LEU A 258 -15.90 -5.73 -1.21
CA LEU A 258 -16.29 -4.45 -1.81
C LEU A 258 -17.69 -4.03 -1.38
N LEU A 259 -18.67 -4.94 -1.44
CA LEU A 259 -20.04 -4.68 -1.00
C LEU A 259 -20.10 -4.17 0.45
N GLN A 260 -19.40 -4.83 1.38
CA GLN A 260 -19.37 -4.41 2.78
C GLN A 260 -18.75 -3.03 2.96
N LEU A 261 -17.66 -2.72 2.25
CA LEU A 261 -17.07 -1.39 2.30
C LEU A 261 -17.99 -0.32 1.68
N GLU A 262 -18.67 -0.61 0.57
CA GLU A 262 -19.61 0.31 -0.08
C GLU A 262 -20.82 0.62 0.82
N GLU A 263 -21.38 -0.41 1.47
CA GLU A 263 -22.43 -0.21 2.46
C GLU A 263 -21.94 0.55 3.70
N GLY A 264 -20.70 0.32 4.14
CA GLY A 264 -20.11 1.07 5.25
C GLY A 264 -19.85 2.54 4.90
N ALA A 265 -19.43 2.79 3.66
CA ALA A 265 -19.18 4.10 3.10
C ALA A 265 -20.44 4.95 2.92
N SER A 266 -21.58 4.33 2.58
CA SER A 266 -22.87 5.01 2.39
C SER A 266 -23.61 5.31 3.70
N GLY A 267 -23.21 4.70 4.81
CA GLY A 267 -23.78 4.98 6.13
C GLY A 267 -23.35 6.32 6.73
N HIS A 268 -24.02 6.73 7.81
CA HIS A 268 -23.59 7.85 8.65
C HIS A 268 -22.92 7.28 9.91
N SER A 269 -21.65 6.91 9.80
CA SER A 269 -20.88 6.36 10.92
C SER A 269 -19.49 6.98 10.99
N PHE A 270 -18.90 6.89 12.18
CA PHE A 270 -17.49 7.24 12.42
C PHE A 270 -16.52 6.56 11.42
N ARG A 271 -16.88 5.37 10.95
CA ARG A 271 -16.02 4.54 10.09
C ARG A 271 -16.34 4.66 8.61
N SER A 272 -17.36 5.43 8.24
CA SER A 272 -17.76 5.60 6.83
C SER A 272 -16.65 6.23 6.00
N VAL A 273 -15.92 7.21 6.56
CA VAL A 273 -14.76 7.79 5.88
C VAL A 273 -13.59 6.79 5.73
N LEU A 274 -13.39 5.89 6.70
CA LEU A 274 -12.36 4.86 6.61
C LEU A 274 -12.69 3.84 5.52
N CYS A 275 -13.97 3.46 5.38
CA CYS A 275 -14.44 2.63 4.28
C CYS A 275 -14.19 3.32 2.93
N VAL A 276 -14.51 4.61 2.81
CA VAL A 276 -14.26 5.41 1.60
C VAL A 276 -12.77 5.48 1.28
N MET A 277 -11.92 5.74 2.27
CA MET A 277 -10.47 5.77 2.08
C MET A 277 -9.92 4.42 1.61
N LEU A 278 -10.40 3.30 2.17
CA LEU A 278 -10.00 1.96 1.72
C LEU A 278 -10.46 1.66 0.29
N LEU A 279 -11.69 2.02 -0.07
CA LEU A 279 -12.21 1.89 -1.43
C LEU A 279 -11.41 2.75 -2.41
N LEU A 280 -11.14 4.02 -2.07
CA LEU A 280 -10.30 4.90 -2.88
C LEU A 280 -8.90 4.34 -3.04
N CYS A 281 -8.26 3.83 -1.98
CA CYS A 281 -6.97 3.14 -2.07
C CYS A 281 -7.04 1.92 -2.99
N TYR A 282 -8.10 1.13 -2.92
CA TYR A 282 -8.30 -0.03 -3.77
C TYR A 282 -8.44 0.35 -5.24
N HIS A 283 -9.34 1.28 -5.55
CA HIS A 283 -9.59 1.72 -6.92
C HIS A 283 -8.40 2.51 -7.49
N THR A 284 -7.69 3.32 -6.71
CA THR A 284 -6.67 4.24 -7.27
C THR A 284 -5.22 3.77 -7.15
N PHE A 285 -4.91 2.88 -6.20
CA PHE A 285 -3.55 2.36 -5.99
C PHE A 285 -3.46 0.86 -6.21
N LEU A 286 -4.24 0.05 -5.50
CA LEU A 286 -4.03 -1.40 -5.50
C LEU A 286 -4.33 -2.03 -6.86
N THR A 287 -5.49 -1.73 -7.44
CA THR A 287 -5.85 -2.20 -8.79
C THR A 287 -4.95 -1.61 -9.87
N PHE A 288 -4.45 -0.39 -9.68
CA PHE A 288 -3.53 0.26 -10.61
C PHE A 288 -2.14 -0.38 -10.60
N VAL A 289 -1.55 -0.62 -9.42
CA VAL A 289 -0.17 -1.13 -9.29
C VAL A 289 -0.10 -2.65 -9.47
N LEU A 290 -1.09 -3.38 -8.94
CA LEU A 290 -1.10 -4.85 -8.94
C LEU A 290 -1.94 -5.45 -10.08
N GLY A 291 -2.83 -4.66 -10.68
CA GLY A 291 -3.71 -5.10 -11.77
C GLY A 291 -3.17 -4.76 -13.16
N THR A 292 -4.05 -4.86 -14.16
CA THR A 292 -3.75 -4.59 -15.58
C THR A 292 -3.85 -3.11 -15.95
N GLY A 293 -4.16 -2.22 -14.99
CA GLY A 293 -4.42 -0.80 -15.23
C GLY A 293 -5.90 -0.46 -15.50
N ASN A 294 -6.77 -1.47 -15.60
CA ASN A 294 -8.23 -1.30 -15.72
C ASN A 294 -8.85 -0.92 -14.37
N VAL A 295 -8.67 0.34 -14.01
CA VAL A 295 -9.22 0.96 -12.80
C VAL A 295 -10.67 1.39 -13.04
N ASN A 296 -11.56 1.13 -12.07
CA ASN A 296 -12.89 1.73 -12.04
C ASN A 296 -12.79 3.19 -11.56
N ILE A 297 -12.49 4.09 -12.51
CA ILE A 297 -12.31 5.52 -12.24
C ILE A 297 -13.65 6.16 -11.84
N GLU A 298 -14.75 5.74 -12.47
CA GLU A 298 -16.09 6.28 -12.21
C GLU A 298 -16.53 6.07 -10.77
N GLU A 299 -16.29 4.88 -10.21
CA GLU A 299 -16.62 4.60 -8.81
C GLU A 299 -15.73 5.41 -7.87
N ALA A 300 -14.43 5.57 -8.17
CA ALA A 300 -13.54 6.40 -7.37
C ALA A 300 -14.00 7.87 -7.34
N GLU A 301 -14.45 8.43 -8.46
CA GLU A 301 -14.98 9.79 -8.53
C GLU A 301 -16.30 9.94 -7.77
N LYS A 302 -17.19 8.97 -7.92
CA LYS A 302 -18.48 8.92 -7.22
C LYS A 302 -18.30 8.87 -5.71
N LEU A 303 -17.35 8.07 -5.22
CA LEU A 303 -17.00 7.98 -3.80
C LEU A 303 -16.39 9.29 -3.28
N LEU A 304 -15.53 9.94 -4.07
CA LEU A 304 -14.81 11.14 -3.64
C LEU A 304 -15.66 12.42 -3.65
N LYS A 305 -16.57 12.55 -4.62
CA LYS A 305 -17.32 13.80 -4.86
C LYS A 305 -18.07 14.35 -3.63
N PRO A 306 -18.81 13.56 -2.83
CA PRO A 306 -19.46 14.08 -1.62
C PRO A 306 -18.48 14.69 -0.61
N TYR A 307 -17.28 14.11 -0.48
CA TYR A 307 -16.26 14.58 0.44
C TYR A 307 -15.52 15.82 -0.06
N LEU A 308 -15.28 15.94 -1.36
CA LEU A 308 -14.77 17.20 -1.93
C LEU A 308 -15.80 18.34 -1.77
N ASN A 309 -17.09 18.05 -1.85
CA ASN A 309 -18.13 19.06 -1.61
C ASN A 309 -18.19 19.49 -0.14
N ARG A 310 -18.09 18.52 0.79
CA ARG A 310 -18.16 18.80 2.24
C ARG A 310 -16.86 19.39 2.80
N TYR A 311 -15.71 18.94 2.29
CA TYR A 311 -14.37 19.32 2.73
C TYR A 311 -13.51 19.77 1.54
N PRO A 312 -13.82 20.91 0.91
CA PRO A 312 -13.18 21.34 -0.34
C PRO A 312 -11.67 21.54 -0.22
N LYS A 313 -11.15 21.78 0.99
CA LYS A 313 -9.72 21.90 1.28
C LYS A 313 -9.13 20.71 2.04
N GLY A 314 -9.90 19.64 2.28
CA GLY A 314 -9.41 18.48 3.03
C GLY A 314 -8.27 17.79 2.29
N ALA A 315 -7.08 17.72 2.89
CA ALA A 315 -5.86 17.23 2.24
C ALA A 315 -6.01 15.80 1.72
N ILE A 316 -6.70 14.93 2.48
CA ILE A 316 -7.02 13.55 2.08
C ILE A 316 -7.75 13.53 0.73
N PHE A 317 -8.78 14.37 0.58
CA PHE A 317 -9.65 14.36 -0.59
C PHE A 317 -9.01 15.08 -1.79
N LEU A 318 -8.25 16.15 -1.54
CA LEU A 318 -7.43 16.79 -2.57
C LEU A 318 -6.36 15.83 -3.13
N PHE A 319 -5.70 15.05 -2.28
CA PHE A 319 -4.76 14.03 -2.70
C PHE A 319 -5.42 12.98 -3.61
N PHE A 320 -6.56 12.41 -3.19
CA PHE A 320 -7.27 11.45 -4.03
C PHE A 320 -7.80 12.08 -5.33
N ALA A 321 -8.19 13.36 -5.32
CA ALA A 321 -8.58 14.07 -6.53
C ALA A 321 -7.42 14.15 -7.53
N GLY A 322 -6.22 14.55 -7.07
CA GLY A 322 -5.02 14.54 -7.89
C GLY A 322 -4.69 13.15 -8.43
N ARG A 323 -4.80 12.12 -7.57
CA ARG A 323 -4.55 10.73 -7.96
C ARG A 323 -5.50 10.24 -9.06
N ILE A 324 -6.78 10.58 -8.98
CA ILE A 324 -7.77 10.26 -10.02
C ILE A 324 -7.39 10.94 -11.34
N GLU A 325 -6.98 12.21 -11.33
CA GLU A 325 -6.53 12.91 -12.54
C GLU A 325 -5.28 12.26 -13.15
N VAL A 326 -4.33 11.77 -12.33
CA VAL A 326 -3.17 10.98 -12.83
C VAL A 326 -3.65 9.75 -13.59
N ILE A 327 -4.55 8.97 -13.00
CA ILE A 327 -5.03 7.72 -13.62
C ILE A 327 -5.82 8.02 -14.90
N LYS A 328 -6.50 9.17 -14.98
CA LYS A 328 -7.14 9.64 -16.22
C LYS A 328 -6.16 10.09 -17.30
N GLY A 329 -4.89 10.32 -16.95
CA GLY A 329 -3.89 10.91 -17.85
C GLY A 329 -3.95 12.43 -17.91
N ASN A 330 -4.71 13.10 -17.03
CA ASN A 330 -4.85 14.55 -16.99
C ASN A 330 -3.74 15.18 -16.14
N ILE A 331 -2.50 15.07 -16.62
CA ILE A 331 -1.31 15.33 -15.79
C ILE A 331 -1.25 16.77 -15.26
N ASP A 332 -1.61 17.77 -16.08
CA ASP A 332 -1.60 19.17 -15.62
C ASP A 332 -2.67 19.45 -14.56
N ALA A 333 -3.82 18.77 -14.63
CA ALA A 333 -4.84 18.87 -13.59
C ALA A 333 -4.37 18.19 -12.30
N ALA A 334 -3.73 17.02 -12.41
CA ALA A 334 -3.16 16.32 -11.27
C ALA A 334 -2.12 17.17 -10.52
N ILE A 335 -1.19 17.81 -11.24
CA ILE A 335 -0.18 18.70 -10.66
C ILE A 335 -0.86 19.80 -9.82
N ARG A 336 -1.83 20.52 -10.40
CA ARG A 336 -2.56 21.58 -9.68
C ARG A 336 -3.24 21.08 -8.41
N ARG A 337 -3.83 19.87 -8.44
CA ARG A 337 -4.50 19.28 -7.25
C ARG A 337 -3.50 18.91 -6.15
N PHE A 338 -2.33 18.39 -6.51
CA PHE A 338 -1.31 18.06 -5.52
C PHE A 338 -0.65 19.32 -4.93
N GLU A 339 -0.46 20.36 -5.73
CA GLU A 339 -0.02 21.69 -5.25
C GLU A 339 -1.07 22.29 -4.30
N GLU A 340 -2.35 22.29 -4.67
CA GLU A 340 -3.46 22.73 -3.81
C GLU A 340 -3.51 21.94 -2.50
N CYS A 341 -3.29 20.63 -2.54
CA CYS A 341 -3.20 19.78 -1.35
C CYS A 341 -2.06 20.21 -0.41
N CYS A 342 -0.89 20.53 -0.98
CA CYS A 342 0.25 21.03 -0.19
C CYS A 342 -0.04 22.40 0.43
N GLU A 343 -0.71 23.28 -0.31
CA GLU A 343 -1.08 24.63 0.17
C GLU A 343 -2.16 24.59 1.25
N ALA A 344 -3.06 23.59 1.22
CA ALA A 344 -4.21 23.50 2.10
C ALA A 344 -3.87 23.36 3.60
N GLN A 345 -2.65 22.93 3.95
CA GLN A 345 -2.21 22.80 5.34
C GLN A 345 -0.67 22.74 5.44
N GLN A 346 -0.10 23.18 6.57
CA GLN A 346 1.36 23.17 6.82
C GLN A 346 1.78 22.39 8.09
N HIS A 347 0.83 21.71 8.73
CA HIS A 347 1.06 21.04 10.02
C HIS A 347 1.60 19.62 9.85
N TRP A 348 1.07 18.89 8.87
CA TRP A 348 1.42 17.49 8.60
C TRP A 348 2.17 17.40 7.28
N LYS A 349 3.50 17.45 7.36
CA LYS A 349 4.42 17.22 6.23
C LYS A 349 4.17 15.87 5.53
N GLN A 350 3.55 14.92 6.24
CA GLN A 350 3.13 13.61 5.75
C GLN A 350 2.34 13.71 4.44
N PHE A 351 1.34 14.60 4.39
CA PHE A 351 0.54 14.82 3.18
C PHE A 351 1.35 15.46 2.06
N HIS A 352 2.26 16.37 2.39
CA HIS A 352 3.18 16.97 1.42
C HIS A 352 4.05 15.89 0.78
N HIS A 353 4.61 14.97 1.56
CA HIS A 353 5.43 13.89 1.04
C HIS A 353 4.65 12.96 0.10
N MET A 354 3.40 12.65 0.41
CA MET A 354 2.53 11.90 -0.51
C MET A 354 2.33 12.67 -1.83
N CYS A 355 2.06 13.97 -1.76
CA CYS A 355 1.94 14.82 -2.95
C CYS A 355 3.25 14.92 -3.72
N TYR A 356 4.40 15.05 -3.06
CA TYR A 356 5.73 15.09 -3.70
C TYR A 356 6.03 13.81 -4.47
N TRP A 357 5.61 12.65 -3.94
CA TRP A 357 5.73 11.38 -4.65
C TRP A 357 4.92 11.37 -5.95
N GLU A 358 3.66 11.81 -5.92
CA GLU A 358 2.85 11.86 -7.14
C GLU A 358 3.32 12.96 -8.10
N LEU A 359 3.75 14.13 -7.60
CA LEU A 359 4.31 15.22 -8.40
C LEU A 359 5.59 14.77 -9.13
N MET A 360 6.49 14.05 -8.44
CA MET A 360 7.67 13.44 -9.05
C MET A 360 7.30 12.60 -10.28
N TRP A 361 6.26 11.77 -10.17
CA TRP A 361 5.76 10.98 -11.30
C TRP A 361 5.07 11.82 -12.38
N CYS A 362 4.25 12.81 -12.01
CA CYS A 362 3.64 13.74 -12.96
C CYS A 362 4.69 14.43 -13.84
N PHE A 363 5.78 14.91 -13.24
CA PHE A 363 6.88 15.52 -13.98
C PHE A 363 7.69 14.50 -14.79
N THR A 364 7.80 13.25 -14.32
CA THR A 364 8.39 12.14 -15.08
C THR A 364 7.59 11.86 -16.35
N TYR A 365 6.26 11.82 -16.27
CA TYR A 365 5.37 11.62 -17.42
C TYR A 365 5.50 12.73 -18.47
N LYS A 366 5.85 13.94 -18.03
CA LYS A 366 6.11 15.10 -18.90
C LYS A 366 7.56 15.17 -19.41
N GLY A 367 8.43 14.23 -19.04
CA GLY A 367 9.87 14.28 -19.38
C GLY A 367 10.62 15.44 -18.72
N GLN A 368 10.09 16.04 -17.65
CA GLN A 368 10.67 17.19 -16.96
C GLN A 368 11.60 16.72 -15.83
N TRP A 369 12.81 16.29 -16.21
CA TRP A 369 13.75 15.62 -15.30
C TRP A 369 14.19 16.48 -14.12
N LYS A 370 14.40 17.78 -14.31
CA LYS A 370 14.82 18.71 -13.23
C LYS A 370 13.79 18.81 -12.11
N MET A 371 12.51 18.92 -12.47
CA MET A 371 11.41 18.96 -11.49
C MET A 371 11.22 17.59 -10.84
N SER A 372 11.32 16.51 -11.60
CA SER A 372 11.24 15.15 -11.07
C SER A 372 12.36 14.89 -10.04
N TYR A 373 13.59 15.28 -10.38
CA TYR A 373 14.74 15.23 -9.49
C TYR A 373 14.51 16.05 -8.22
N PHE A 374 13.96 17.27 -8.31
CA PHE A 374 13.70 18.13 -7.15
C PHE A 374 12.80 17.44 -6.12
N TYR A 375 11.69 16.83 -6.55
CA TYR A 375 10.82 16.09 -5.63
C TYR A 375 11.45 14.80 -5.10
N ALA A 376 12.24 14.09 -5.90
CA ALA A 376 13.02 12.95 -5.40
C ALA A 376 14.03 13.35 -4.32
N ASP A 377 14.68 14.51 -4.48
CA ASP A 377 15.61 15.06 -3.51
C ASP A 377 14.91 15.45 -2.19
N LEU A 378 13.79 16.18 -2.26
CA LEU A 378 12.96 16.50 -1.08
C LEU A 378 12.56 15.23 -0.30
N LEU A 379 12.03 14.23 -1.00
CA LEU A 379 11.65 12.94 -0.39
C LEU A 379 12.84 12.23 0.24
N SER A 380 14.01 12.23 -0.42
CA SER A 380 15.21 11.58 0.10
C SER A 380 15.72 12.23 1.41
N LYS A 381 15.51 13.54 1.56
CA LYS A 381 15.92 14.32 2.74
C LYS A 381 14.91 14.21 3.88
N GLU A 382 13.61 14.27 3.57
CA GLU A 382 12.58 14.45 4.60
C GLU A 382 11.79 13.19 4.96
N ASN A 383 11.63 12.25 4.03
CA ASN A 383 10.77 11.08 4.21
C ASN A 383 11.59 9.82 4.60
N CYS A 384 11.03 9.00 5.50
CA CYS A 384 11.70 7.82 6.06
C CYS A 384 11.27 6.49 5.42
N TRP A 385 10.31 6.49 4.49
CA TRP A 385 9.70 5.28 3.95
C TRP A 385 10.62 4.45 3.06
N SER A 386 11.19 5.02 2.00
CA SER A 386 11.96 4.24 1.01
C SER A 386 13.16 5.03 0.47
N LYS A 387 14.08 5.40 1.37
CA LYS A 387 15.26 6.21 1.04
C LYS A 387 16.09 5.61 -0.11
N ALA A 388 16.22 4.29 -0.17
CA ALA A 388 16.91 3.63 -1.29
C ALA A 388 16.21 3.88 -2.62
N THR A 389 14.86 3.88 -2.65
CA THR A 389 14.11 4.23 -3.87
C THR A 389 14.26 5.70 -4.21
N TYR A 390 14.17 6.61 -3.24
CA TYR A 390 14.30 8.04 -3.52
C TYR A 390 15.69 8.40 -4.06
N ILE A 391 16.75 7.85 -3.47
CA ILE A 391 18.12 8.07 -3.96
C ILE A 391 18.36 7.42 -5.33
N TYR A 392 17.78 6.23 -5.57
CA TYR A 392 17.81 5.64 -6.92
C TYR A 392 17.11 6.53 -7.94
N MET A 393 15.92 7.06 -7.62
CA MET A 393 15.19 7.95 -8.52
C MET A 393 15.95 9.26 -8.74
N LYS A 394 16.54 9.83 -7.70
CA LYS A 394 17.41 11.00 -7.80
C LYS A 394 18.58 10.77 -8.77
N ALA A 395 19.27 9.63 -8.65
CA ALA A 395 20.33 9.23 -9.58
C ALA A 395 19.79 9.03 -11.01
N ALA A 396 18.65 8.32 -11.13
CA ALA A 396 18.01 8.04 -12.40
C ALA A 396 17.52 9.28 -13.13
N TYR A 397 17.07 10.34 -12.43
CA TYR A 397 16.73 11.60 -13.06
C TYR A 397 17.98 12.39 -13.46
N LEU A 398 19.00 12.40 -12.61
CA LEU A 398 20.26 13.07 -12.91
C LEU A 398 20.94 12.48 -14.15
N SER A 399 20.84 11.15 -14.36
CA SER A 399 21.35 10.48 -15.56
C SER A 399 20.58 10.81 -16.84
N MET A 400 19.37 11.38 -16.71
CA MET A 400 18.50 11.77 -17.84
C MET A 400 18.70 13.24 -18.24
N PHE A 401 19.56 13.98 -17.53
CA PHE A 401 19.87 15.36 -17.87
C PHE A 401 20.70 15.43 -19.16
N GLY A 402 20.56 16.54 -19.90
CA GLY A 402 21.40 16.82 -21.06
C GLY A 402 22.86 17.06 -20.66
N LYS A 403 23.79 16.87 -21.60
CA LYS A 403 25.23 17.11 -21.35
C LYS A 403 25.55 18.54 -20.89
N GLU A 404 24.72 19.50 -21.30
CA GLU A 404 24.84 20.92 -20.97
C GLU A 404 24.07 21.34 -19.71
N ASP A 405 23.28 20.43 -19.14
CA ASP A 405 22.50 20.74 -17.94
C ASP A 405 23.39 20.80 -16.70
N HIS A 406 23.25 21.87 -15.92
CA HIS A 406 23.91 21.98 -14.62
C HIS A 406 23.38 20.93 -13.64
N LYS A 407 24.29 20.17 -13.02
CA LYS A 407 23.97 19.23 -11.93
C LYS A 407 23.69 20.02 -10.64
N PRO A 408 22.45 20.00 -10.10
CA PRO A 408 22.11 20.72 -8.89
C PRO A 408 22.80 20.13 -7.65
N PHE A 409 23.01 20.98 -6.64
CA PHE A 409 23.49 20.61 -5.30
C PHE A 409 24.83 19.86 -5.21
N GLY A 410 25.61 19.81 -6.30
CA GLY A 410 26.89 19.08 -6.33
C GLY A 410 26.74 17.56 -6.32
N ASP A 411 25.55 17.04 -6.61
CA ASP A 411 25.34 15.60 -6.68
C ASP A 411 26.04 14.97 -7.88
N ASP A 412 26.52 13.76 -7.67
CA ASP A 412 27.05 12.91 -8.72
C ASP A 412 26.20 11.65 -8.90
N GLU A 413 25.86 11.33 -10.15
CA GLU A 413 25.02 10.20 -10.51
C GLU A 413 25.60 8.87 -10.00
N VAL A 414 26.91 8.66 -10.19
CA VAL A 414 27.58 7.41 -9.86
C VAL A 414 27.59 7.21 -8.35
N GLU A 415 27.91 8.27 -7.60
CA GLU A 415 27.90 8.23 -6.13
C GLU A 415 26.51 7.99 -5.56
N LEU A 416 25.47 8.59 -6.15
CA LEU A 416 24.08 8.34 -5.75
C LEU A 416 23.69 6.88 -5.99
N PHE A 417 23.99 6.28 -7.15
CA PHE A 417 23.73 4.85 -7.39
C PHE A 417 24.51 3.96 -6.40
N ARG A 418 25.78 4.28 -6.11
CA ARG A 418 26.60 3.53 -5.12
C ARG A 418 26.02 3.59 -3.71
N ALA A 419 25.32 4.67 -3.34
CA ALA A 419 24.69 4.79 -2.02
C ALA A 419 23.46 3.90 -1.83
N VAL A 420 22.74 3.53 -2.90
CA VAL A 420 21.44 2.84 -2.84
C VAL A 420 21.44 1.58 -1.95
N PRO A 421 22.40 0.63 -2.07
CA PRO A 421 22.40 -0.57 -1.24
C PRO A 421 22.55 -0.34 0.26
N GLY A 422 23.20 0.75 0.66
CA GLY A 422 23.39 1.14 2.07
C GLY A 422 22.13 1.70 2.73
N LEU A 423 21.12 2.08 1.94
CA LEU A 423 19.89 2.75 2.40
C LEU A 423 18.68 1.82 2.49
N LYS A 424 18.89 0.52 2.28
CA LYS A 424 17.86 -0.50 2.20
C LYS A 424 17.06 -0.62 3.50
N LEU A 425 15.75 -0.50 3.41
CA LEU A 425 14.82 -0.79 4.50
C LEU A 425 14.50 -2.30 4.59
N LYS A 426 14.20 -2.78 5.79
CA LYS A 426 13.65 -4.13 6.01
C LYS A 426 12.37 -4.00 6.82
N ILE A 427 11.24 -4.39 6.23
CA ILE A 427 9.96 -4.50 6.92
C ILE A 427 9.69 -5.96 7.26
N ALA A 428 9.47 -6.26 8.55
CA ALA A 428 9.32 -7.63 9.04
C ALA A 428 10.43 -8.59 8.52
N GLY A 429 11.68 -8.13 8.54
CA GLY A 429 12.84 -8.88 8.03
C GLY A 429 12.95 -8.98 6.49
N LYS A 430 12.00 -8.44 5.73
CA LYS A 430 11.99 -8.45 4.26
C LYS A 430 12.18 -7.05 3.70
N SER A 431 13.05 -6.89 2.71
CA SER A 431 13.15 -5.61 1.99
C SER A 431 12.06 -5.46 0.95
N LEU A 432 11.66 -4.22 0.71
CA LEU A 432 10.67 -3.84 -0.30
C LEU A 432 11.12 -4.36 -1.69
N PRO A 433 10.20 -4.93 -2.50
CA PRO A 433 10.54 -5.41 -3.84
C PRO A 433 11.19 -4.33 -4.72
N THR A 434 10.69 -3.09 -4.66
CA THR A 434 11.18 -1.94 -5.43
C THR A 434 12.59 -1.52 -5.00
N GLU A 435 12.90 -1.53 -3.70
CA GLU A 435 14.28 -1.32 -3.24
C GLU A 435 15.21 -2.45 -3.69
N LYS A 436 14.78 -3.71 -3.64
CA LYS A 436 15.60 -4.83 -4.15
C LYS A 436 15.88 -4.67 -5.66
N PHE A 437 14.91 -4.17 -6.41
CA PHE A 437 15.09 -3.84 -7.83
C PHE A 437 16.15 -2.74 -7.99
N ALA A 438 15.98 -1.59 -7.35
CA ALA A 438 16.92 -0.47 -7.37
C ALA A 438 18.35 -0.87 -6.94
N ILE A 439 18.47 -1.69 -5.89
CA ILE A 439 19.74 -2.24 -5.39
C ILE A 439 20.39 -3.14 -6.42
N ARG A 440 19.61 -3.98 -7.13
CA ARG A 440 20.16 -4.85 -8.18
C ARG A 440 20.68 -4.02 -9.36
N LYS A 441 19.88 -3.04 -9.82
CA LYS A 441 20.26 -2.16 -10.93
C LYS A 441 21.49 -1.30 -10.62
N SER A 442 21.61 -0.79 -9.39
CA SER A 442 22.78 0.01 -8.96
C SER A 442 24.09 -0.78 -8.85
N ARG A 443 24.09 -2.13 -8.85
CA ARG A 443 25.31 -2.94 -8.69
C ARG A 443 26.38 -2.66 -9.75
N ARG A 444 25.98 -2.35 -10.98
CA ARG A 444 26.94 -2.05 -12.07
C ARG A 444 27.74 -0.77 -11.81
N TYR A 445 27.29 0.11 -10.90
CA TYR A 445 27.98 1.33 -10.53
C TYR A 445 29.14 1.13 -9.54
N PHE A 446 29.30 -0.07 -8.95
CA PHE A 446 30.44 -0.37 -8.06
C PHE A 446 31.73 -0.71 -8.82
N SER A 447 31.68 -0.87 -10.14
CA SER A 447 32.88 -0.90 -10.97
C SER A 447 33.63 0.43 -10.88
N SER A 448 34.95 0.39 -11.03
CA SER A 448 35.78 1.61 -11.13
C SER A 448 35.40 2.44 -12.36
N ASN A 449 35.02 1.78 -13.46
CA ASN A 449 34.50 2.37 -14.68
C ASN A 449 33.09 1.82 -14.92
N PRO A 450 32.05 2.40 -14.31
CA PRO A 450 30.71 1.87 -14.40
C PRO A 450 30.09 2.12 -15.78
N ILE A 451 29.29 1.16 -16.25
CA ILE A 451 28.48 1.30 -17.47
C ILE A 451 27.12 1.87 -17.04
N SER A 452 26.73 3.01 -17.60
CA SER A 452 25.46 3.67 -17.24
C SER A 452 24.24 2.83 -17.62
N LEU A 453 23.17 2.95 -16.83
CA LEU A 453 21.88 2.37 -17.18
C LEU A 453 21.23 3.14 -18.35
N PRO A 454 20.63 2.48 -19.34
CA PRO A 454 19.79 3.16 -20.32
C PRO A 454 18.46 3.55 -19.67
N VAL A 455 18.08 4.82 -19.79
CA VAL A 455 16.75 5.35 -19.41
C VAL A 455 16.20 4.87 -18.05
N PRO A 456 16.97 4.88 -16.94
CA PRO A 456 16.59 4.24 -15.67
C PRO A 456 15.30 4.81 -15.05
N ALA A 457 14.98 6.08 -15.32
CA ALA A 457 13.72 6.69 -14.88
C ALA A 457 12.51 6.07 -15.59
N LEU A 458 12.63 5.76 -16.89
CA LEU A 458 11.57 5.14 -17.69
C LEU A 458 11.41 3.65 -17.36
N GLU A 459 12.51 2.97 -17.05
CA GLU A 459 12.48 1.61 -16.51
C GLU A 459 11.70 1.58 -15.19
N MET A 460 11.98 2.50 -14.26
CA MET A 460 11.23 2.56 -13.00
C MET A 460 9.76 2.99 -13.24
N MET A 461 9.49 3.86 -14.21
CA MET A 461 8.13 4.20 -14.61
C MET A 461 7.32 2.96 -15.03
N TYR A 462 7.94 2.00 -15.74
CA TYR A 462 7.31 0.71 -16.03
C TYR A 462 6.96 -0.08 -14.77
N ILE A 463 7.88 -0.13 -13.80
CA ILE A 463 7.65 -0.80 -12.52
C ILE A 463 6.44 -0.21 -11.77
N TRP A 464 6.22 1.09 -11.86
CA TRP A 464 5.08 1.78 -11.26
C TRP A 464 3.84 1.90 -12.16
N ASN A 465 3.81 1.17 -13.28
CA ASN A 465 2.69 1.15 -14.23
C ASN A 465 2.39 2.51 -14.91
N GLY A 466 3.40 3.39 -15.01
CA GLY A 466 3.26 4.72 -15.60
C GLY A 466 2.92 4.74 -17.09
N TYR A 467 3.21 3.66 -17.83
CA TYR A 467 2.84 3.53 -19.24
C TYR A 467 1.32 3.52 -19.46
N ALA A 468 0.55 2.97 -18.50
CA ALA A 468 -0.91 3.04 -18.52
C ALA A 468 -1.47 4.46 -18.32
N VAL A 469 -0.65 5.36 -17.75
CA VAL A 469 -0.99 6.78 -17.57
C VAL A 469 -0.65 7.57 -18.84
N ILE A 470 0.59 7.52 -19.30
CA ILE A 470 0.99 8.26 -20.51
C ILE A 470 0.28 7.72 -21.76
N GLY A 471 -0.09 6.45 -21.78
CA GLY A 471 -0.82 5.84 -22.90
C GLY A 471 -2.19 6.44 -23.19
N LYS A 472 -2.74 7.23 -22.25
CA LYS A 472 -3.96 8.04 -22.44
C LYS A 472 -3.67 9.41 -23.07
N GLN A 473 -2.40 9.73 -23.28
CA GLN A 473 -1.89 11.01 -23.78
C GLN A 473 -0.88 10.76 -24.91
N PRO A 474 -1.33 10.69 -26.17
CA PRO A 474 -0.47 10.37 -27.32
C PRO A 474 0.80 11.23 -27.38
N LYS A 475 0.69 12.54 -27.18
CA LYS A 475 1.84 13.47 -27.17
C LYS A 475 2.90 13.12 -26.13
N LEU A 476 2.48 12.70 -24.93
CA LEU A 476 3.43 12.27 -23.90
C LEU A 476 4.07 10.93 -24.29
N THR A 477 3.26 10.00 -24.80
CA THR A 477 3.76 8.69 -25.24
C THR A 477 4.76 8.80 -26.38
N ASP A 478 4.50 9.67 -27.37
CA ASP A 478 5.42 9.97 -28.47
C ASP A 478 6.74 10.57 -27.96
N GLY A 479 6.68 11.57 -27.07
CA GLY A 479 7.89 12.16 -26.49
C GLY A 479 8.74 11.16 -25.71
N ILE A 480 8.10 10.24 -24.97
CA ILE A 480 8.81 9.15 -24.30
C ILE A 480 9.38 8.13 -25.31
N LEU A 481 8.65 7.82 -26.39
CA LEU A 481 9.12 6.94 -27.46
C LEU A 481 10.36 7.50 -28.16
N GLU A 482 10.43 8.81 -28.39
CA GLU A 482 11.62 9.48 -28.95
C GLU A 482 12.85 9.29 -28.07
N ILE A 483 12.69 9.45 -26.75
CA ILE A 483 13.78 9.24 -25.78
C ILE A 483 14.26 7.78 -25.81
N ILE A 484 13.34 6.83 -25.84
CA ILE A 484 13.65 5.39 -25.89
C ILE A 484 14.34 5.03 -27.19
N THR A 485 13.86 5.54 -28.32
CA THR A 485 14.45 5.29 -29.65
C THR A 485 15.87 5.82 -29.73
N LYS A 486 16.12 7.03 -29.19
CA LYS A 486 17.48 7.58 -29.10
C LYS A 486 18.39 6.71 -28.22
N ALA A 487 17.87 6.16 -27.13
CA ALA A 487 18.64 5.23 -26.28
C ALA A 487 18.96 3.92 -27.01
N GLU A 488 18.03 3.39 -27.81
CA GLU A 488 18.25 2.21 -28.67
C GLU A 488 19.41 2.46 -29.65
N GLU A 489 19.37 3.57 -30.38
CA GLU A 489 20.43 3.93 -31.32
C GLU A 489 21.80 4.10 -30.65
N MET A 490 21.82 4.63 -29.42
CA MET A 490 23.05 4.79 -28.65
C MET A 490 23.63 3.45 -28.20
N LEU A 491 22.78 2.48 -27.85
CA LEU A 491 23.21 1.12 -27.52
C LEU A 491 23.77 0.41 -28.75
N GLU A 492 23.10 0.52 -29.91
CA GLU A 492 23.53 -0.09 -31.18
C GLU A 492 24.88 0.46 -31.67
N LYS A 493 25.13 1.76 -31.48
CA LYS A 493 26.39 2.42 -31.87
C LYS A 493 27.50 2.27 -30.82
N GLY A 494 27.15 1.84 -29.60
CA GLY A 494 28.06 1.71 -28.48
C GLY A 494 28.92 0.44 -28.53
N PRO A 495 30.03 0.37 -27.78
CA PRO A 495 30.80 -0.86 -27.67
C PRO A 495 30.00 -1.94 -26.93
N GLU A 496 30.05 -3.17 -27.45
CA GLU A 496 29.47 -4.34 -26.78
C GLU A 496 30.12 -4.52 -25.40
N ASN A 497 29.29 -4.84 -24.41
CA ASN A 497 29.71 -5.05 -23.04
C ASN A 497 28.85 -6.14 -22.38
N GLU A 498 29.11 -6.41 -21.10
CA GLU A 498 28.44 -7.50 -20.40
C GLU A 498 26.93 -7.31 -20.21
N TYR A 499 26.41 -6.08 -20.36
CA TYR A 499 25.00 -5.71 -20.20
C TYR A 499 24.26 -5.47 -21.52
N SER A 500 24.95 -5.49 -22.67
CA SER A 500 24.37 -5.05 -23.95
C SER A 500 23.03 -5.70 -24.28
N VAL A 501 22.93 -7.04 -24.14
CA VAL A 501 21.68 -7.76 -24.45
C VAL A 501 20.54 -7.41 -23.48
N ASP A 502 20.86 -7.32 -22.18
CA ASP A 502 19.89 -6.94 -21.14
C ASP A 502 19.36 -5.52 -21.39
N ASP A 503 20.25 -4.59 -21.71
CA ASP A 503 19.96 -3.17 -21.97
C ASP A 503 19.15 -3.00 -23.28
N GLU A 504 19.49 -3.73 -24.35
CA GLU A 504 18.71 -3.77 -25.59
C GLU A 504 17.30 -4.34 -25.36
N CYS A 505 17.18 -5.44 -24.61
CA CYS A 505 15.88 -6.05 -24.31
C CYS A 505 15.02 -5.13 -23.45
N LEU A 506 15.62 -4.39 -22.51
CA LEU A 506 14.93 -3.36 -21.73
C LEU A 506 14.37 -2.26 -22.63
N VAL A 507 15.20 -1.67 -23.49
CA VAL A 507 14.76 -0.59 -24.39
C VAL A 507 13.64 -1.08 -25.32
N LYS A 508 13.72 -2.31 -25.85
CA LYS A 508 12.64 -2.92 -26.65
C LYS A 508 11.36 -3.15 -25.86
N LEU A 509 11.43 -3.54 -24.59
CA LEU A 509 10.25 -3.68 -23.73
C LEU A 509 9.52 -2.34 -23.59
N LEU A 510 10.28 -1.29 -23.26
CA LEU A 510 9.74 0.06 -23.07
C LEU A 510 9.20 0.64 -24.39
N LYS A 511 9.91 0.41 -25.50
CA LYS A 511 9.50 0.80 -26.86
C LYS A 511 8.19 0.12 -27.24
N GLY A 512 8.10 -1.20 -27.04
CA GLY A 512 6.89 -1.98 -27.30
C GLY A 512 5.68 -1.47 -26.53
N LEU A 513 5.86 -1.03 -25.27
CA LEU A 513 4.80 -0.39 -24.49
C LEU A 513 4.31 0.93 -25.11
N CYS A 514 5.23 1.82 -25.49
CA CYS A 514 4.84 3.06 -26.19
C CYS A 514 4.11 2.77 -27.50
N LEU A 515 4.66 1.87 -28.33
CA LEU A 515 4.06 1.48 -29.61
C LEU A 515 2.66 0.88 -29.43
N LYS A 516 2.48 0.03 -28.41
CA LYS A 516 1.18 -0.53 -28.02
C LYS A 516 0.16 0.59 -27.77
N TYR A 517 0.49 1.55 -26.89
CA TYR A 517 -0.43 2.63 -26.54
C TYR A 517 -0.67 3.64 -27.68
N LEU A 518 0.25 3.73 -28.65
CA LEU A 518 0.07 4.48 -29.88
C LEU A 518 -0.69 3.72 -30.97
N GLY A 519 -1.16 2.49 -30.69
CA GLY A 519 -1.88 1.65 -31.66
C GLY A 519 -1.00 1.03 -32.75
N ARG A 520 0.33 1.12 -32.63
CA ARG A 520 1.31 0.49 -33.54
C ARG A 520 1.52 -0.98 -33.15
N VAL A 521 0.44 -1.76 -33.25
CA VAL A 521 0.32 -3.08 -32.63
C VAL A 521 1.34 -4.09 -33.15
N GLN A 522 1.56 -4.16 -34.46
CA GLN A 522 2.51 -5.11 -35.04
C GLN A 522 3.94 -4.84 -34.55
N GLU A 523 4.36 -3.58 -34.55
CA GLU A 523 5.70 -3.21 -34.08
C GLU A 523 5.87 -3.45 -32.58
N ALA A 524 4.81 -3.24 -31.79
CA ALA A 524 4.82 -3.59 -30.37
C ALA A 524 5.01 -5.11 -30.16
N GLU A 525 4.27 -5.93 -30.91
CA GLU A 525 4.38 -7.39 -30.88
C GLU A 525 5.79 -7.86 -31.26
N GLU A 526 6.38 -7.30 -32.33
CA GLU A 526 7.74 -7.60 -32.77
C GLU A 526 8.77 -7.29 -31.68
N ASN A 527 8.64 -6.13 -31.02
CA ASN A 527 9.49 -5.74 -29.89
C ASN A 527 9.40 -6.77 -28.74
N PHE A 528 8.20 -7.14 -28.30
CA PHE A 528 8.02 -8.10 -27.21
C PHE A 528 8.53 -9.51 -27.57
N ARG A 529 8.29 -9.98 -28.80
CA ARG A 529 8.77 -11.30 -29.26
C ARG A 529 10.29 -11.35 -29.39
N SER A 530 10.93 -10.25 -29.79
CA SER A 530 12.39 -10.18 -29.92
C SER A 530 13.14 -10.37 -28.58
N ILE A 531 12.50 -10.00 -27.46
CA ILE A 531 13.04 -10.19 -26.10
C ILE A 531 13.12 -11.67 -25.77
N SER A 532 12.04 -12.43 -26.00
CA SER A 532 12.01 -13.88 -25.83
C SER A 532 13.04 -14.60 -26.71
N ALA A 533 13.29 -14.10 -27.92
CA ALA A 533 14.32 -14.65 -28.80
C ALA A 533 15.75 -14.51 -28.25
N ASN A 534 15.98 -13.58 -27.32
CA ASN A 534 17.28 -13.35 -26.67
C ASN A 534 17.36 -13.90 -25.24
N GLU A 535 16.37 -14.69 -24.78
CA GLU A 535 16.29 -15.23 -23.42
C GLU A 535 17.61 -15.85 -22.93
N LYS A 536 18.23 -16.71 -23.74
CA LYS A 536 19.47 -17.43 -23.35
C LYS A 536 20.70 -16.53 -23.23
N LYS A 537 20.62 -15.29 -23.71
CA LYS A 537 21.72 -14.33 -23.74
C LYS A 537 21.61 -13.28 -22.63
N ILE A 538 20.42 -13.09 -22.04
CA ILE A 538 20.21 -12.19 -20.89
C ILE A 538 20.96 -12.75 -19.69
N LYS A 539 21.73 -11.90 -18.99
CA LYS A 539 22.59 -12.32 -17.87
C LYS A 539 22.09 -11.90 -16.50
N TYR A 540 21.39 -10.76 -16.41
CA TYR A 540 21.09 -10.10 -15.14
C TYR A 540 19.60 -9.85 -14.97
N ASP A 541 18.97 -9.21 -15.94
CA ASP A 541 17.61 -8.69 -15.91
C ASP A 541 16.58 -9.70 -16.42
N HIS A 542 16.63 -10.91 -15.85
CA HIS A 542 15.73 -12.03 -16.14
C HIS A 542 14.23 -11.72 -15.98
N TYR A 543 13.87 -10.59 -15.35
CA TYR A 543 12.47 -10.16 -15.28
C TYR A 543 11.92 -9.74 -16.65
N LEU A 544 12.80 -9.34 -17.59
CA LEU A 544 12.41 -8.87 -18.92
C LEU A 544 11.60 -9.92 -19.68
N ILE A 545 11.95 -11.20 -19.59
CA ILE A 545 11.25 -12.27 -20.30
C ILE A 545 9.79 -12.46 -19.83
N PRO A 546 9.52 -12.80 -18.54
CA PRO A 546 8.14 -12.96 -18.08
C PRO A 546 7.32 -11.67 -18.18
N ASN A 547 7.97 -10.50 -18.13
CA ASN A 547 7.27 -9.22 -18.32
C ASN A 547 6.95 -8.97 -19.80
N ALA A 548 7.84 -9.28 -20.76
CA ALA A 548 7.55 -9.21 -22.19
C ALA A 548 6.43 -10.18 -22.60
N LEU A 549 6.42 -11.40 -22.06
CA LEU A 549 5.33 -12.37 -22.26
C LEU A 549 3.99 -11.84 -21.69
N LEU A 550 4.02 -11.21 -20.51
CA LEU A 550 2.85 -10.57 -19.93
C LEU A 550 2.35 -9.40 -20.80
N GLU A 551 3.22 -8.49 -21.23
CA GLU A 551 2.79 -7.34 -22.07
C GLU A 551 2.29 -7.78 -23.44
N LEU A 552 2.92 -8.80 -24.03
CA LEU A 552 2.42 -9.43 -25.26
C LEU A 552 1.04 -10.05 -25.04
N ALA A 553 0.84 -10.81 -23.95
CA ALA A 553 -0.47 -11.36 -23.63
C ALA A 553 -1.54 -10.27 -23.47
N LEU A 554 -1.22 -9.15 -22.82
CA LEU A 554 -2.14 -8.02 -22.70
C LEU A 554 -2.46 -7.38 -24.06
N LEU A 555 -1.48 -7.26 -24.95
CA LEU A 555 -1.69 -6.80 -26.33
C LEU A 555 -2.61 -7.77 -27.11
N LEU A 556 -2.41 -9.08 -26.96
CA LEU A 556 -3.24 -10.10 -27.59
C LEU A 556 -4.69 -10.09 -27.06
N MET A 557 -4.88 -9.83 -25.76
CA MET A 557 -6.21 -9.67 -25.17
C MET A 557 -6.97 -8.48 -25.76
N GLU A 558 -6.28 -7.38 -26.07
CA GLU A 558 -6.87 -6.21 -26.76
C GLU A 558 -7.27 -6.52 -28.21
N GLN A 559 -6.74 -7.60 -28.79
CA GLN A 559 -7.10 -8.14 -30.11
C GLN A 559 -8.07 -9.33 -30.03
N ASP A 560 -8.70 -9.57 -28.88
CA ASP A 560 -9.58 -10.73 -28.63
C ASP A 560 -8.91 -12.12 -28.79
N ARG A 561 -7.57 -12.18 -28.85
CA ARG A 561 -6.77 -13.43 -28.95
C ARG A 561 -6.53 -14.05 -27.56
N ASN A 562 -7.61 -14.23 -26.80
CA ASN A 562 -7.57 -14.61 -25.38
C ASN A 562 -6.95 -16.00 -25.12
N GLU A 563 -7.13 -16.98 -26.01
CA GLU A 563 -6.53 -18.31 -25.85
C GLU A 563 -4.99 -18.28 -25.94
N GLU A 564 -4.44 -17.51 -26.87
CA GLU A 564 -2.99 -17.34 -27.02
C GLU A 564 -2.43 -16.54 -25.84
N ALA A 565 -3.14 -15.49 -25.42
CA ALA A 565 -2.78 -14.72 -24.24
C ALA A 565 -2.67 -15.60 -22.98
N ILE A 566 -3.63 -16.50 -22.73
CA ILE A 566 -3.60 -17.41 -21.58
C ILE A 566 -2.35 -18.31 -21.61
N LYS A 567 -1.98 -18.85 -22.77
CA LYS A 567 -0.76 -19.68 -22.91
C LYS A 567 0.51 -18.90 -22.56
N LEU A 568 0.61 -17.65 -23.00
CA LEU A 568 1.75 -16.78 -22.68
C LEU A 568 1.79 -16.45 -21.17
N LEU A 569 0.64 -16.13 -20.57
CA LEU A 569 0.53 -15.86 -19.13
C LEU A 569 0.91 -17.08 -18.28
N GLU A 570 0.49 -18.28 -18.69
CA GLU A 570 0.88 -19.52 -18.03
C GLU A 570 2.39 -19.78 -18.15
N SER A 571 2.97 -19.59 -19.33
CA SER A 571 4.42 -19.68 -19.55
C SER A 571 5.19 -18.70 -18.65
N ALA A 572 4.78 -17.43 -18.64
CA ALA A 572 5.40 -16.38 -17.82
C ALA A 572 5.38 -16.71 -16.31
N LYS A 573 4.31 -17.37 -15.84
CA LYS A 573 4.14 -17.74 -14.42
C LYS A 573 4.87 -19.03 -14.03
N GLN A 574 4.89 -20.03 -14.91
CA GLN A 574 5.36 -21.37 -14.56
C GLN A 574 6.86 -21.56 -14.84
N ASN A 575 7.36 -20.95 -15.91
CA ASN A 575 8.70 -21.22 -16.42
C ASN A 575 9.78 -20.29 -15.83
N TYR A 576 9.39 -19.18 -15.20
CA TYR A 576 10.33 -18.16 -14.68
C TYR A 576 10.16 -17.97 -13.18
N LYS A 577 11.28 -17.91 -12.43
CA LYS A 577 11.31 -17.77 -10.96
C LYS A 577 12.52 -16.96 -10.51
N ASN A 578 12.45 -16.41 -9.29
CA ASN A 578 13.56 -15.71 -8.62
C ASN A 578 14.07 -14.44 -9.31
N TYR A 579 13.26 -13.80 -10.15
CA TYR A 579 13.61 -12.56 -10.85
C TYR A 579 13.17 -11.31 -10.06
N SER A 580 13.67 -10.13 -10.46
CA SER A 580 13.25 -8.85 -9.84
C SER A 580 11.76 -8.62 -10.01
N MET A 581 11.06 -8.13 -8.97
CA MET A 581 9.64 -7.81 -9.05
C MET A 581 8.70 -8.99 -9.39
N GLU A 582 9.14 -10.24 -9.19
CA GLU A 582 8.34 -11.46 -9.44
C GLU A 582 6.93 -11.41 -8.85
N SER A 583 6.79 -10.99 -7.59
CA SER A 583 5.48 -10.90 -6.95
C SER A 583 4.53 -9.95 -7.69
N ARG A 584 5.02 -8.80 -8.17
CA ARG A 584 4.23 -7.85 -8.96
C ARG A 584 3.80 -8.48 -10.29
N THR A 585 4.74 -9.09 -11.01
CA THR A 585 4.43 -9.74 -12.29
C THR A 585 3.39 -10.85 -12.11
N HIS A 586 3.47 -11.64 -11.04
CA HIS A 586 2.46 -12.65 -10.72
C HIS A 586 1.08 -12.07 -10.43
N PHE A 587 0.97 -10.95 -9.72
CA PHE A 587 -0.32 -10.29 -9.50
C PHE A 587 -0.96 -9.84 -10.82
N ARG A 588 -0.16 -9.22 -11.70
CA ARG A 588 -0.62 -8.78 -13.02
C ARG A 588 -1.03 -9.95 -13.90
N ILE A 589 -0.26 -11.05 -13.88
CA ILE A 589 -0.62 -12.29 -14.58
C ILE A 589 -1.96 -12.83 -14.06
N GLN A 590 -2.15 -12.92 -12.75
CA GLN A 590 -3.40 -13.42 -12.16
C GLN A 590 -4.59 -12.55 -12.58
N ALA A 591 -4.46 -11.22 -12.53
CA ALA A 591 -5.51 -10.31 -12.99
C ALA A 591 -5.83 -10.49 -14.48
N ALA A 592 -4.81 -10.55 -15.34
CA ALA A 592 -4.96 -10.75 -16.78
C ALA A 592 -5.60 -12.11 -17.12
N THR A 593 -5.20 -13.19 -16.44
CA THR A 593 -5.77 -14.53 -16.65
C THR A 593 -7.25 -14.57 -16.27
N LEU A 594 -7.64 -13.94 -15.17
CA LEU A 594 -9.06 -13.87 -14.77
C LEU A 594 -9.89 -13.09 -15.80
N GLN A 595 -9.36 -11.96 -16.28
CA GLN A 595 -10.01 -11.17 -17.32
C GLN A 595 -10.16 -11.96 -18.64
N ALA A 596 -9.10 -12.59 -19.13
CA ALA A 596 -9.13 -13.36 -20.38
C ALA A 596 -10.11 -14.54 -20.31
N LYS A 597 -10.17 -15.25 -19.18
CA LYS A 597 -11.13 -16.34 -18.97
C LYS A 597 -12.58 -15.85 -18.93
N SER A 598 -12.84 -14.74 -18.24
CA SER A 598 -14.17 -14.14 -18.22
C SER A 598 -14.64 -13.72 -19.62
N SER A 599 -13.75 -13.16 -20.44
CA SER A 599 -14.06 -12.82 -21.84
C SER A 599 -14.45 -14.07 -22.66
N LEU A 600 -13.68 -15.17 -22.56
CA LEU A 600 -13.99 -16.43 -23.26
C LEU A 600 -15.32 -17.05 -22.81
N GLU A 601 -15.63 -17.01 -21.52
CA GLU A 601 -16.93 -17.47 -20.98
C GLU A 601 -18.09 -16.62 -21.51
N ASN A 602 -17.91 -15.30 -21.61
CA ASN A 602 -18.93 -14.41 -22.17
C ASN A 602 -19.12 -14.63 -23.67
N SER A 603 -18.05 -14.82 -24.44
CA SER A 603 -18.12 -15.12 -25.88
C SER A 603 -18.79 -16.47 -26.18
N SER A 604 -18.56 -17.49 -25.33
CA SER A 604 -19.25 -18.78 -25.48
C SER A 604 -20.73 -18.69 -25.15
N ARG A 605 -21.12 -17.93 -24.12
CA ARG A 605 -22.53 -17.65 -23.80
C ARG A 605 -23.24 -16.88 -24.91
N SER A 606 -22.60 -15.88 -25.51
CA SER A 606 -23.19 -15.14 -26.63
C SER A 606 -23.39 -16.02 -27.86
N MET A 607 -22.44 -16.92 -28.16
CA MET A 607 -22.60 -17.90 -29.24
C MET A 607 -23.76 -18.86 -28.98
N VAL A 608 -23.89 -19.43 -27.77
CA VAL A 608 -25.02 -20.31 -27.43
C VAL A 608 -26.35 -19.56 -27.54
N SER A 609 -26.43 -18.33 -27.06
CA SER A 609 -27.65 -17.50 -27.18
C SER A 609 -28.03 -17.19 -28.63
N SER A 610 -27.03 -17.04 -29.52
CA SER A 610 -27.27 -16.77 -30.95
C SER A 610 -27.69 -18.00 -31.76
N VAL A 611 -27.39 -19.21 -31.28
CA VAL A 611 -27.82 -20.48 -31.92
C VAL A 611 -29.21 -20.91 -31.44
N SER A 612 -29.69 -20.38 -30.31
CA SER A 612 -31.03 -20.64 -29.75
C SER A 612 -32.14 -19.70 -30.25
N LEU A 613 -31.85 -18.83 -31.23
CA LEU A 613 -32.82 -18.01 -31.97
C LEU A 613 -32.86 -18.47 -33.43
#